data_AF-A0A6N7HCI3-F1
#
_entry.id   AF-A0A6N7HCI3-F1
#
_cell.length_a   1.000
_cell.length_b   1.000
_cell.length_c   1.000
_cell.angle_alpha   90.00
_cell.angle_beta   90.00
_cell.angle_gamma   90.00
#
_symmetry.space_group_name_H-M   'P 1'
#
loop_
_entity.id
_entity.type
_entity.pdbx_description
1 polymer ?
#
loop_
_entity_poly.entity_id
_entity_poly.type
_entity_poly.pdbx_seq_one_letter_code
_entity_poly.pdbx_strand_id
1 'polypeptide(L)'
;MTDDERISRNSPAWQRYRAARTLAHHATDATDLARLLDMLGLSAAEGREPPEESAAADPTPHPVALGEDSAGRLNGLLREAYPARHRRAG
;
A
#
# COMPACT_ATOMS: atom_id res chain seq x y z
N MET A 1 2.92 -8.48 1.86
CA MET A 1 3.43 -8.17 0.52
C MET A 1 2.67 -9.05 -0.46
N THR A 2 1.60 -8.51 -1.01
CA THR A 2 0.71 -9.20 -1.96
C THR A 2 1.30 -9.12 -3.37
N ASP A 3 0.96 -10.08 -4.24
CA ASP A 3 1.49 -10.12 -5.61
C ASP A 3 1.10 -8.88 -6.43
N ASP A 4 -0.03 -8.25 -6.11
CA ASP A 4 -0.51 -7.00 -6.69
C ASP A 4 0.45 -5.81 -6.47
N GLU A 5 0.95 -5.64 -5.24
CA GLU A 5 1.95 -4.61 -4.91
C GLU A 5 3.27 -4.81 -5.66
N ARG A 6 3.63 -6.07 -5.94
CA ARG A 6 4.86 -6.40 -6.67
C ARG A 6 4.75 -6.05 -8.14
N ILE A 7 3.58 -6.31 -8.74
CA ILE A 7 3.29 -6.01 -10.14
C ILE A 7 3.26 -4.48 -10.34
N SER A 8 2.65 -3.74 -9.42
CA SER A 8 2.60 -2.27 -9.43
C SER A 8 4.00 -1.64 -9.45
N ARG A 9 4.92 -2.08 -8.56
CA ARG A 9 6.31 -1.59 -8.51
C ARG A 9 7.19 -2.02 -9.68
N ASN A 10 6.78 -3.01 -10.45
CA ASN A 10 7.48 -3.45 -11.66
C ASN A 10 6.92 -2.79 -12.94
N SER A 11 5.95 -1.88 -12.82
CA SER A 11 5.44 -1.14 -13.96
C SER A 11 6.52 -0.24 -14.59
N PRO A 12 6.46 0.01 -15.91
CA PRO A 12 7.41 0.89 -16.59
C PRO A 12 7.49 2.30 -15.98
N ALA A 13 6.37 2.83 -15.48
CA ALA A 13 6.33 4.13 -14.81
C ALA A 13 7.14 4.12 -13.50
N TRP A 14 6.99 3.08 -12.68
CA TRP A 14 7.77 2.92 -11.45
C TRP A 14 9.27 2.73 -11.72
N GLN A 15 9.61 2.01 -12.79
CA GLN A 15 11.01 1.84 -13.20
C GLN A 15 11.63 3.18 -13.62
N ARG A 16 10.92 3.97 -14.44
CA ARG A 16 11.38 5.30 -14.89
C ARG A 16 11.50 6.29 -13.74
N TYR A 17 10.53 6.30 -12.82
CA TYR A 17 10.61 7.09 -11.59
C TYR A 17 11.85 6.77 -10.77
N ARG A 18 12.09 5.47 -10.50
CA ARG A 18 13.26 5.05 -9.73
C ARG A 18 14.57 5.41 -10.44
N ALA A 19 14.65 5.17 -11.76
CA ALA A 19 15.84 5.52 -12.53
C ALA A 19 16.13 7.03 -12.44
N ALA A 20 15.15 7.89 -12.72
CA ALA A 20 15.32 9.34 -12.61
C ALA A 20 15.69 9.79 -11.20
N ARG A 21 15.08 9.19 -10.16
CA ARG A 21 15.37 9.51 -8.75
C ARG A 21 16.78 9.08 -8.33
N THR A 22 17.23 7.91 -8.76
CA THR A 22 18.58 7.40 -8.50
C THR A 22 19.62 8.29 -9.17
N LEU A 23 19.41 8.69 -10.42
CA LEU A 23 20.32 9.62 -11.12
C LEU A 23 20.40 10.96 -10.40
N ALA A 24 19.27 11.52 -9.98
CA ALA A 24 19.25 12.77 -9.22
C ALA A 24 19.99 12.68 -7.88
N HIS A 25 20.04 11.50 -7.26
CA HIS A 25 20.76 11.28 -6.01
C HIS A 25 22.28 11.18 -6.21
N HIS A 26 22.73 10.66 -7.36
CA HIS A 26 24.14 10.37 -7.62
C HIS A 26 24.82 11.38 -8.56
N ALA A 27 24.06 12.20 -9.28
CA ALA A 27 24.62 13.24 -10.14
C ALA A 27 25.42 14.26 -9.31
N THR A 28 26.54 14.70 -9.87
CA THR A 28 27.42 15.65 -9.19
C THR A 28 26.86 17.06 -9.22
N ASP A 29 26.17 17.42 -10.31
CA ASP A 29 25.52 18.70 -10.51
C ASP A 29 24.32 18.59 -11.46
N ALA A 30 23.63 19.72 -11.69
CA ALA A 30 22.45 19.77 -12.55
C ALA A 30 22.74 19.49 -14.04
N THR A 31 23.95 19.82 -14.51
CA THR A 31 24.35 19.57 -15.91
C THR A 31 24.64 18.09 -16.12
N ASP A 32 25.33 17.47 -15.17
CA ASP A 32 25.60 16.05 -15.12
C ASP A 32 24.27 15.26 -15.09
N LEU A 33 23.34 15.66 -14.21
CA LEU A 33 22.00 15.06 -14.16
C LEU A 33 21.26 15.17 -15.50
N ALA A 34 21.27 16.34 -16.15
CA ALA A 34 20.60 16.54 -17.42
C ALA A 34 21.16 15.63 -18.52
N ARG A 35 22.50 15.45 -18.58
CA ARG A 35 23.14 14.53 -19.53
C ARG A 35 22.76 13.08 -19.27
N LEU A 36 22.77 12.65 -18.01
CA LEU A 36 22.41 11.27 -17.64
C LEU A 36 20.94 10.95 -17.96
N LEU A 37 20.04 11.90 -17.73
CA LEU A 37 18.62 11.76 -18.09
C LEU A 37 18.43 11.66 -19.61
N ASP A 38 19.09 12.54 -20.37
CA ASP A 38 19.01 12.55 -21.83
C ASP A 38 19.53 11.23 -22.45
N MET A 39 20.68 10.74 -21.98
CA MET A 39 21.25 9.45 -22.42
C MET A 39 20.30 8.26 -22.23
N LEU A 40 19.41 8.33 -21.24
CA LEU A 40 18.45 7.27 -20.91
C LEU A 40 17.04 7.55 -21.43
N GLY A 41 16.83 8.65 -22.17
CA GLY A 41 15.52 9.07 -22.64
C GLY A 41 14.53 9.32 -21.49
N LEU A 42 15.04 9.83 -20.37
CA LEU A 42 14.28 10.21 -19.18
C LEU A 42 14.12 11.72 -19.09
N SER A 43 13.10 12.17 -18.38
CA SER A 43 12.92 13.58 -18.04
C SER A 43 13.03 13.79 -16.53
N ALA A 44 13.41 15.00 -16.12
CA ALA A 44 13.47 15.36 -14.70
C ALA A 44 12.09 15.26 -14.01
N ALA A 45 10.99 15.39 -14.76
CA ALA A 45 9.63 15.28 -14.22
C ALA A 45 9.33 13.87 -13.70
N GLU A 46 9.95 12.84 -14.30
CA GLU A 46 9.67 11.44 -13.96
C GLU A 46 10.18 11.05 -12.59
N GLY A 47 11.19 11.74 -12.05
CA GLY A 47 11.71 11.49 -10.70
C GLY A 47 11.06 12.35 -9.61
N ARG A 48 10.07 13.20 -9.96
CA ARG A 48 9.52 14.21 -9.04
C ARG A 48 8.54 13.61 -8.04
N GLU A 49 7.61 12.80 -8.54
CA GLU A 49 6.57 12.16 -7.74
C GLU A 49 6.51 10.67 -8.10
N PRO A 50 6.33 9.78 -7.10
CA PRO A 50 6.09 8.38 -7.39
C PRO A 50 4.80 8.28 -8.23
N PRO A 51 4.73 7.37 -9.22
CA PRO A 51 3.49 7.12 -9.92
C PRO A 51 2.43 6.76 -8.87
N GLU A 52 1.31 7.49 -8.88
CA GLU A 52 0.15 7.22 -8.03
C GLU A 52 -0.11 5.72 -8.06
N GLU A 53 0.12 5.06 -6.92
CA GLU A 53 -0.20 3.66 -6.72
C GLU A 53 -1.72 3.58 -6.64
N SER A 54 -2.41 3.76 -7.78
CA SER A 54 -3.86 3.82 -7.95
C SER A 54 -4.55 3.93 -6.59
N ALA A 55 -4.43 5.09 -5.95
CA ALA A 55 -5.10 5.33 -4.70
C ALA A 55 -6.56 5.05 -5.00
N ALA A 56 -7.06 3.94 -4.45
CA ALA A 56 -8.48 3.65 -4.46
C ALA A 56 -9.15 4.96 -4.07
N ALA A 57 -10.05 5.41 -4.96
CA ALA A 57 -10.83 6.62 -4.81
C ALA A 57 -11.10 6.91 -3.34
N ASP A 58 -10.79 8.14 -2.94
CA ASP A 58 -11.31 8.82 -1.75
C ASP A 58 -12.41 8.00 -1.05
N PRO A 59 -12.13 7.29 0.06
CA PRO A 59 -13.21 6.92 0.94
C PRO A 59 -13.64 8.23 1.56
N THR A 60 -14.56 8.91 0.87
CA THR A 60 -15.56 9.74 1.52
C THR A 60 -15.89 9.04 2.84
N PRO A 61 -15.82 9.73 3.99
CA PRO A 61 -16.15 9.10 5.25
C PRO A 61 -17.65 8.75 5.20
N HIS A 62 -17.95 7.55 4.69
CA HIS A 62 -19.22 6.92 4.90
C HIS A 62 -19.31 6.75 6.41
N PRO A 63 -20.29 7.35 7.10
CA PRO A 63 -20.50 7.06 8.50
C PRO A 63 -20.66 5.55 8.60
N VAL A 64 -19.68 4.90 9.23
CA VAL A 64 -19.72 3.48 9.51
C VAL A 64 -20.88 3.31 10.48
N ALA A 65 -22.07 3.01 9.95
CA ALA A 65 -23.13 2.42 10.72
C ALA A 65 -22.62 1.02 11.09
N LEU A 66 -21.75 0.96 12.11
CA LEU A 66 -21.47 -0.23 12.87
C LEU A 66 -22.82 -0.70 13.42
N GLY A 67 -23.49 -1.59 12.68
CA GLY A 67 -24.63 -2.30 13.20
C GLY A 67 -24.19 -2.98 14.49
N GLU A 68 -24.85 -2.59 15.59
CA GLU A 68 -24.55 -2.98 16.98
C GLU A 68 -24.65 -4.51 17.24
N ASP A 69 -24.89 -5.31 16.20
CA ASP A 69 -25.16 -6.75 16.28
C ASP A 69 -23.91 -7.63 16.15
N SER A 70 -22.74 -7.06 15.84
CA SER A 70 -21.52 -7.84 15.58
C SER A 70 -20.90 -8.42 16.86
N ALA A 71 -21.01 -7.71 17.98
CA ALA A 71 -20.52 -8.19 19.28
C ALA A 71 -21.39 -9.32 19.85
N GLY A 72 -22.71 -9.28 19.63
CA GLY A 72 -23.64 -10.30 20.09
C GLY A 72 -23.46 -11.65 19.39
N ARG A 73 -23.22 -11.65 18.07
CA ARG A 73 -23.01 -12.88 17.29
C ARG A 73 -21.74 -13.62 17.69
N LEU A 74 -20.65 -12.91 17.96
CA LEU A 74 -19.39 -13.52 18.38
C LEU A 74 -19.54 -14.20 19.75
N ASN A 75 -20.24 -13.55 20.68
CA ASN A 75 -20.46 -14.07 22.04
C ASN A 75 -21.41 -15.29 22.05
N GLY A 76 -22.37 -15.34 21.12
CA GLY A 76 -23.21 -16.51 20.88
C GLY A 76 -22.41 -17.73 20.41
N LEU A 77 -21.54 -17.55 19.41
CA LEU A 77 -20.70 -18.61 18.86
C LEU A 77 -19.68 -19.15 19.88
N LEU A 78 -19.12 -18.28 20.72
CA LEU A 78 -18.20 -18.67 21.78
C LEU A 78 -18.89 -19.49 22.88
N ARG A 79 -20.15 -19.17 23.20
CA ARG A 79 -20.96 -19.91 24.18
C ARG A 79 -21.45 -21.26 23.63
N GLU A 80 -21.63 -21.36 22.32
CA GLU A 80 -22.02 -22.59 21.62
C GLU A 80 -20.83 -23.56 21.44
N ALA A 81 -19.63 -23.02 21.20
CA ALA A 81 -18.40 -23.79 21.04
C ALA A 81 -17.82 -24.35 22.36
N TYR A 82 -18.21 -23.80 23.52
CA TYR A 82 -17.77 -24.25 24.83
C TYR A 82 -18.95 -24.50 25.77
N PRO A 83 -19.57 -25.70 25.75
CA PRO A 83 -20.44 -26.10 26.85
C PRO A 83 -19.58 -26.19 28.11
N ALA A 84 -19.84 -25.27 29.04
CA ALA A 84 -19.20 -25.22 30.35
C ALA A 84 -19.24 -26.61 30.99
N ARG A 85 -18.07 -27.24 31.13
CA ARG A 85 -17.93 -28.51 31.85
C ARG A 85 -18.37 -28.24 33.29
N HIS A 86 -19.53 -28.80 33.62
CA HIS A 86 -20.13 -28.77 34.93
C HIS A 86 -19.10 -29.10 36.02
N ARG A 87 -19.09 -28.27 37.07
CA ARG A 87 -18.58 -28.64 38.39
C ARG A 87 -19.15 -29.99 38.84
N ARG A 88 -18.29 -30.86 39.35
CA ARG A 88 -18.55 -31.70 40.53
C ARG A 88 -17.40 -31.34 41.50
N ALA A 89 -17.59 -30.73 42.67
CA ALA A 89 -18.39 -31.15 43.83
C ALA A 89 -18.10 -32.60 44.20
N GLY A 90 -17.24 -32.77 45.21
CA GLY A 90 -16.75 -34.04 45.77
C GLY A 90 -15.44 -33.79 46.48
#